data_AF-A0A914YRL5-F1
#
_entry.id   AF-A0A914YRL5-F1
#
_cell.length_a   1.000
_cell.length_b   1.000
_cell.length_c   1.000
_cell.angle_alpha   90.00
_cell.angle_beta   90.00
_cell.angle_gamma   90.00
#
_symmetry.space_group_name_H-M   'P 1'
#
loop_
_entity.id
_entity.type
_entity.pdbx_description
1 polymer ?
#
loop_
_entity_poly.entity_id
_entity_poly.type
_entity_poly.pdbx_seq_one_letter_code
_entity_poly.pdbx_strand_id
1 'polypeptide(L)'
;MVFLSADLKCMEIYAYRTLKGCNLTLKLDFLKIFSNDKKYAYCWAKYFKISDKKLPDFLKNCGCYNKDAKKFIEKLNDILFSLDEDCIVTRKIWGKFHKIITIVTPVAVVDFILEYFAKSKPKIMGIDCEAGFIDGKQKITVLQLATTDWLCLIDIGMLADKYSDNQWKTFFEHIFHPDIIRVGFSFSSDYNYICNRFPFLQSMLHEKERNVLCLQKLMNQNRFNNEFNSIFKKDIATNCGLATLAKEVLGITMNKKLQSTNWEKRPLTDDQKIYAVADALAALLIYERIETLLKQKFGNVKAMEKACYLQKK
;
A
#
# COMPACT_ATOMS: atom_id res chain seq x y z
N MET A 1 19.14 6.32 -13.46
CA MET A 1 17.80 6.04 -14.02
C MET A 1 17.39 7.27 -14.80
N VAL A 2 16.98 7.10 -16.06
CA VAL A 2 16.39 8.19 -16.87
C VAL A 2 14.88 8.04 -16.71
N PHE A 3 14.26 8.95 -15.98
CA PHE A 3 12.80 8.99 -15.84
C PHE A 3 12.19 9.57 -17.11
N LEU A 4 11.11 8.99 -17.64
CA LEU A 4 10.37 9.61 -18.75
C LEU A 4 9.68 10.89 -18.23
N SER A 5 9.35 11.82 -19.12
CA SER A 5 8.80 13.13 -18.72
C SER A 5 7.44 13.04 -18.01
N ALA A 6 6.66 11.99 -18.27
CA ALA A 6 5.42 11.69 -17.56
C ALA A 6 5.67 11.14 -16.13
N ASP A 7 6.72 10.33 -15.97
CA ASP A 7 7.15 9.72 -14.70
C ASP A 7 7.63 10.78 -13.72
N LEU A 8 8.44 11.72 -14.22
CA LEU A 8 8.96 12.82 -13.42
C LEU A 8 7.82 13.68 -12.86
N LYS A 9 6.82 14.02 -13.69
CA LYS A 9 5.67 14.83 -13.24
C LYS A 9 4.86 14.16 -12.13
N CYS A 10 4.62 12.85 -12.17
CA CYS A 10 3.88 12.20 -11.08
C CYS A 10 4.69 12.07 -9.79
N MET A 11 6.00 11.84 -9.91
CA MET A 11 6.89 11.91 -8.74
C MET A 11 6.91 13.30 -8.12
N GLU A 12 6.86 14.36 -8.92
CA GLU A 12 6.74 15.73 -8.43
C GLU A 12 5.41 15.96 -7.67
N ILE A 13 4.30 15.45 -8.20
CA ILE A 13 2.99 15.55 -7.54
C ILE A 13 3.00 14.81 -6.20
N TYR A 14 3.52 13.57 -6.18
CA TYR A 14 3.67 12.78 -4.96
C TYR A 14 4.53 13.51 -3.94
N ALA A 15 5.72 13.93 -4.33
CA ALA A 15 6.62 14.63 -3.44
C ALA A 15 5.98 15.91 -2.89
N TYR A 16 5.32 16.70 -3.74
CA TYR A 16 4.65 17.92 -3.33
C TYR A 16 3.53 17.70 -2.31
N ARG A 17 2.54 16.85 -2.66
CA ARG A 17 1.30 16.68 -1.88
C ARG A 17 1.52 15.81 -0.66
N THR A 18 2.36 14.80 -0.80
CA THR A 18 2.55 13.76 0.20
C THR A 18 3.74 14.01 1.09
N LEU A 19 4.93 14.06 0.50
CA LEU A 19 6.17 13.98 1.27
C LEU A 19 6.39 15.21 2.11
N LYS A 20 5.80 16.37 1.76
CA LYS A 20 5.84 17.59 2.59
C LYS A 20 5.42 17.31 4.03
N GLY A 21 4.35 16.54 4.20
CA GLY A 21 3.82 16.14 5.49
C GLY A 21 4.62 15.02 6.16
N CYS A 22 5.29 14.14 5.41
CA CYS A 22 5.94 12.94 5.94
C CYS A 22 7.12 13.18 6.91
N ASN A 23 7.55 12.09 7.57
CA ASN A 23 8.74 12.09 8.42
C ASN A 23 10.01 12.40 7.61
N LEU A 24 11.11 12.72 8.30
CA LEU A 24 12.36 13.10 7.65
C LEU A 24 12.96 11.95 6.83
N THR A 25 12.89 10.72 7.31
CA THR A 25 13.46 9.54 6.64
C THR A 25 12.93 9.39 5.22
N LEU A 26 11.60 9.40 5.04
CA LEU A 26 10.96 9.28 3.73
C LEU A 26 11.34 10.42 2.78
N LYS A 27 11.44 11.65 3.32
CA LYS A 27 11.91 12.80 2.53
C LYS A 27 13.34 12.58 2.05
N LEU A 28 14.24 12.11 2.91
CA LEU A 28 15.63 11.85 2.56
C LEU A 28 15.77 10.71 1.55
N ASP A 29 14.98 9.66 1.66
CA ASP A 29 15.00 8.55 0.70
C ASP A 29 14.51 8.99 -0.68
N PHE A 30 13.50 9.86 -0.75
CA PHE A 30 13.10 10.48 -2.01
C PHE A 30 14.22 11.30 -2.65
N LEU A 31 14.99 12.07 -1.87
CA LEU A 31 16.12 12.83 -2.42
C LEU A 31 17.19 11.91 -3.04
N LYS A 32 17.44 10.74 -2.44
CA LYS A 32 18.43 9.78 -2.96
C LYS A 32 18.06 9.21 -4.32
N ILE A 33 16.77 9.22 -4.69
CA ILE A 33 16.31 8.83 -6.04
C ILE A 33 17.02 9.68 -7.10
N PHE A 34 17.24 10.95 -6.80
CA PHE A 34 17.86 11.93 -7.67
C PHE A 34 19.32 12.21 -7.28
N SER A 35 20.03 11.23 -6.70
CA SER A 35 21.44 11.41 -6.32
C SER A 35 22.34 11.85 -7.47
N ASN A 36 21.97 11.47 -8.69
CA ASN A 36 22.69 11.81 -9.92
C ASN A 36 22.29 13.18 -10.49
N ASP A 37 21.18 13.78 -10.02
CA ASP A 37 20.76 15.14 -10.33
C ASP A 37 20.68 15.96 -9.03
N LYS A 38 21.87 16.39 -8.56
CA LYS A 38 22.03 17.11 -7.29
C LYS A 38 21.22 18.40 -7.24
N LYS A 39 21.09 19.10 -8.38
CA LYS A 39 20.33 20.34 -8.49
C LYS A 39 18.86 20.06 -8.20
N TYR A 40 18.29 19.09 -8.91
CA TYR A 40 16.88 18.71 -8.76
C TYR A 40 16.56 18.16 -7.37
N ALA A 41 17.42 17.28 -6.83
CA ALA A 41 17.32 16.81 -5.45
C ALA A 41 17.38 17.96 -4.43
N TYR A 42 18.28 18.94 -4.62
CA TYR A 42 18.39 20.08 -3.72
C TYR A 42 17.14 20.98 -3.75
N CYS A 43 16.53 21.18 -4.93
CA CYS A 43 15.26 21.90 -5.05
C CYS A 43 14.16 21.25 -4.18
N TRP A 44 14.03 19.92 -4.24
CA TRP A 44 13.10 19.17 -3.38
C TRP A 44 13.45 19.27 -1.90
N ALA A 45 14.73 19.23 -1.53
CA ALA A 45 15.16 19.37 -0.14
C ALA A 45 14.74 20.72 0.47
N LYS A 46 14.84 21.80 -0.32
CA LYS A 46 14.38 23.14 0.07
C LYS A 46 12.86 23.22 0.12
N TYR A 47 12.14 22.60 -0.82
CA TYR A 47 10.68 22.49 -0.75
C TYR A 47 10.21 21.82 0.55
N PHE A 48 10.87 20.72 0.95
CA PHE A 48 10.59 20.00 2.20
C PHE A 48 11.05 20.71 3.47
N LYS A 49 11.75 21.85 3.34
CA LYS A 49 12.35 22.61 4.44
C LYS A 49 13.30 21.77 5.30
N ILE A 50 14.09 20.90 4.67
CA ILE A 50 15.12 20.13 5.37
C ILE A 50 16.28 21.06 5.72
N SER A 51 16.68 21.10 6.99
CA SER A 51 17.83 21.91 7.43
C SER A 51 19.13 21.38 6.81
N ASP A 52 20.05 22.27 6.47
CA ASP A 52 21.32 21.90 5.82
C ASP A 52 22.14 20.86 6.61
N LYS A 53 22.05 20.89 7.96
CA LYS A 53 22.68 19.90 8.85
C LYS A 53 22.16 18.46 8.69
N LYS A 54 20.96 18.31 8.16
CA LYS A 54 20.25 17.02 7.98
C LYS A 54 20.23 16.57 6.52
N LEU A 55 20.89 17.31 5.62
CA LEU A 55 20.99 16.91 4.23
C LEU A 55 21.89 15.69 4.07
N PRO A 56 21.59 14.79 3.12
CA PRO A 56 22.50 13.73 2.73
C PRO A 56 23.83 14.30 2.24
N ASP A 57 24.91 13.52 2.38
CA ASP A 57 26.27 13.97 2.03
C ASP A 57 26.38 14.47 0.59
N PHE A 58 25.68 13.83 -0.36
CA PHE A 58 25.72 14.23 -1.77
C PHE A 58 25.08 15.60 -2.05
N LEU A 59 24.32 16.15 -1.09
CA LEU A 59 23.69 17.48 -1.15
C LEU A 59 24.36 18.51 -0.23
N LYS A 60 25.41 18.11 0.51
CA LYS A 60 26.22 19.10 1.22
C LYS A 60 26.82 20.08 0.21
N ASN A 61 26.92 21.35 0.60
CA ASN A 61 27.47 22.44 -0.20
C ASN A 61 26.72 22.76 -1.52
N CYS A 62 25.49 22.28 -1.70
CA CYS A 62 24.66 22.60 -2.87
C CYS A 62 23.96 23.98 -2.81
N GLY A 63 24.47 24.90 -1.96
CA GLY A 63 23.90 26.24 -1.77
C GLY A 63 23.90 27.12 -3.03
N CYS A 64 24.72 26.79 -4.03
CA CYS A 64 24.71 27.45 -5.33
C CYS A 64 23.35 27.34 -6.06
N TYR A 65 22.56 26.28 -5.77
CA TYR A 65 21.24 26.06 -6.38
C TYR A 65 20.09 26.78 -5.65
N ASN A 66 20.34 27.64 -4.67
CA ASN A 66 19.29 28.34 -3.93
C ASN A 66 18.35 29.16 -4.84
N LYS A 67 18.88 29.77 -5.91
CA LYS A 67 18.06 30.51 -6.90
C LYS A 67 17.18 29.56 -7.72
N ASP A 68 17.73 28.41 -8.12
CA ASP A 68 16.98 27.39 -8.85
C ASP A 68 15.87 26.79 -7.99
N ALA A 69 16.15 26.54 -6.71
CA ALA A 69 15.16 26.02 -5.76
C ALA A 69 13.98 26.97 -5.58
N LYS A 70 14.22 28.29 -5.49
CA LYS A 70 13.14 29.29 -5.43
C LYS A 70 12.24 29.23 -6.68
N LYS A 71 12.85 29.30 -7.88
CA LYS A 71 12.12 29.20 -9.16
C LYS A 71 11.36 27.90 -9.31
N PHE A 72 11.97 26.79 -8.86
CA PHE A 72 11.34 25.48 -8.86
C PHE A 72 10.07 25.48 -8.02
N ILE A 73 10.14 25.96 -6.77
CA ILE A 73 8.99 26.00 -5.86
C ILE A 73 7.87 26.89 -6.40
N GLU A 74 8.20 28.05 -6.97
CA GLU A 74 7.22 28.93 -7.62
C GLU A 74 6.50 28.20 -8.77
N LYS A 75 7.25 27.63 -9.72
CA LYS A 75 6.70 26.89 -10.85
C LYS A 75 5.89 25.65 -10.44
N LEU A 76 6.33 24.97 -9.38
CA LEU A 76 5.67 23.79 -8.84
C LEU A 76 4.25 24.15 -8.38
N ASN A 77 4.09 25.26 -7.64
CA ASN A 77 2.79 25.73 -7.18
C ASN A 77 1.83 26.03 -8.34
N ASP A 78 2.33 26.59 -9.45
CA ASP A 78 1.52 26.91 -10.63
C ASP A 78 1.04 25.65 -11.37
N ILE A 79 1.93 24.66 -11.56
CA ILE A 79 1.60 23.38 -12.20
C ILE A 79 0.52 22.63 -11.40
N LEU A 80 0.60 22.67 -10.08
CA LEU A 80 -0.28 21.91 -9.20
C LEU A 80 -1.66 22.53 -8.99
N PHE A 81 -1.80 23.83 -9.24
CA PHE A 81 -3.09 24.50 -9.33
C PHE A 81 -3.88 24.05 -10.58
N SER A 82 -3.18 23.57 -11.62
CA SER A 82 -3.78 23.09 -12.87
C SER A 82 -4.10 21.58 -12.90
N LEU A 83 -3.67 20.82 -11.89
CA LEU A 83 -3.88 19.38 -11.79
C LEU A 83 -5.04 19.07 -10.86
N ASP A 84 -6.04 18.33 -11.37
CA ASP A 84 -7.25 17.93 -10.64
C ASP A 84 -6.97 17.47 -9.20
N GLU A 85 -7.85 17.86 -8.28
CA GLU A 85 -7.76 17.56 -6.85
C GLU A 85 -7.76 16.05 -6.55
N ASP A 86 -8.13 15.21 -7.51
CA ASP A 86 -8.46 13.80 -7.33
C ASP A 86 -7.27 12.85 -7.13
N CYS A 87 -6.03 13.25 -7.42
CA CYS A 87 -4.94 12.28 -7.57
C CYS A 87 -4.22 11.85 -6.26
N ILE A 88 -4.23 12.64 -5.20
CA ILE A 88 -3.59 12.27 -3.93
C ILE A 88 -4.37 12.86 -2.78
N VAL A 89 -4.98 12.01 -1.97
CA VAL A 89 -5.78 12.42 -0.80
C VAL A 89 -5.04 11.99 0.47
N THR A 90 -4.68 12.94 1.34
CA THR A 90 -4.15 12.63 2.68
C THR A 90 -5.30 12.64 3.68
N ARG A 91 -5.57 11.51 4.33
CA ARG A 91 -6.61 11.41 5.39
C ARG A 91 -6.03 10.81 6.68
N LYS A 92 -6.59 11.17 7.83
CA LYS A 92 -6.34 10.45 9.09
C LYS A 92 -7.31 9.29 9.17
N ILE A 93 -6.81 8.07 9.30
CA ILE A 93 -7.63 6.89 9.58
C ILE A 93 -7.40 6.49 11.03
N TRP A 94 -8.49 6.32 11.77
CA TRP A 94 -8.52 5.88 13.17
C TRP A 94 -7.60 6.63 14.14
N GLY A 95 -7.47 7.96 14.01
CA GLY A 95 -6.95 8.89 15.03
C GLY A 95 -5.48 8.76 15.50
N LYS A 96 -4.87 7.58 15.43
CA LYS A 96 -3.54 7.23 15.96
C LYS A 96 -2.52 6.86 14.87
N PHE A 97 -2.96 6.39 13.71
CA PHE A 97 -2.09 6.04 12.59
C PHE A 97 -1.78 7.30 11.77
N HIS A 98 -0.56 7.83 11.94
CA HIS A 98 -0.17 9.10 11.36
C HIS A 98 0.24 8.93 9.89
N LYS A 99 -0.48 9.67 9.02
CA LYS A 99 -0.17 9.99 7.62
C LYS A 99 -0.34 8.84 6.65
N ILE A 100 -1.56 8.73 6.16
CA ILE A 100 -1.98 7.79 5.13
C ILE A 100 -2.01 8.54 3.81
N ILE A 101 -1.31 8.00 2.83
CA ILE A 101 -1.11 8.58 1.51
C ILE A 101 -2.00 7.82 0.55
N THR A 102 -3.25 8.19 0.39
CA THR A 102 -4.07 7.58 -0.65
C THR A 102 -3.60 8.14 -2.00
N ILE A 103 -2.77 7.40 -2.73
CA ILE A 103 -2.53 7.73 -4.14
C ILE A 103 -3.74 7.24 -4.93
N VAL A 104 -4.37 8.11 -5.71
CA VAL A 104 -5.42 7.77 -6.66
C VAL A 104 -4.92 8.22 -8.02
N THR A 105 -4.82 7.33 -8.97
CA THR A 105 -3.86 7.43 -10.07
C THR A 105 -3.92 8.65 -10.99
N PRO A 106 -2.74 9.08 -11.48
CA PRO A 106 -2.36 8.93 -12.90
C PRO A 106 -1.29 7.83 -13.14
N VAL A 107 -1.08 7.46 -14.41
CA VAL A 107 -0.23 6.35 -14.90
C VAL A 107 1.18 6.30 -14.28
N ALA A 108 1.80 7.44 -14.02
CA ALA A 108 3.18 7.44 -13.52
C ALA A 108 3.32 7.21 -12.00
N VAL A 109 2.22 6.91 -11.31
CA VAL A 109 2.23 6.44 -9.92
C VAL A 109 2.60 4.95 -9.83
N VAL A 110 2.22 4.11 -10.79
CA VAL A 110 2.50 2.67 -10.73
C VAL A 110 4.00 2.41 -10.70
N ASP A 111 4.77 3.11 -11.54
CA ASP A 111 6.23 3.01 -11.56
C ASP A 111 6.86 3.52 -10.25
N PHE A 112 6.30 4.57 -9.65
CA PHE A 112 6.72 5.03 -8.32
C PHE A 112 6.46 3.97 -7.24
N ILE A 113 5.29 3.34 -7.26
CA ILE A 113 4.94 2.26 -6.31
C ILE A 113 5.96 1.14 -6.46
N LEU A 114 6.29 0.74 -7.69
CA LEU A 114 7.28 -0.29 -7.97
C LEU A 114 8.68 0.10 -7.49
N GLU A 115 9.10 1.34 -7.72
CA GLU A 115 10.37 1.86 -7.25
C GLU A 115 10.44 1.92 -5.72
N TYR A 116 9.35 2.33 -5.06
CA TYR A 116 9.25 2.31 -3.62
C TYR A 116 9.34 0.88 -3.09
N PHE A 117 8.58 -0.08 -3.62
CA PHE A 117 8.67 -1.48 -3.19
C PHE A 117 10.08 -2.06 -3.43
N ALA A 118 10.71 -1.74 -4.56
CA ALA A 118 12.07 -2.17 -4.87
C ALA A 118 13.12 -1.60 -3.90
N LYS A 119 12.93 -0.36 -3.42
CA LYS A 119 13.88 0.34 -2.52
C LYS A 119 13.61 0.08 -1.04
N SER A 120 12.36 0.20 -0.61
CA SER A 120 11.95 0.03 0.79
C SER A 120 11.95 -1.43 1.22
N LYS A 121 11.70 -2.36 0.28
CA LYS A 121 11.63 -3.82 0.51
C LYS A 121 10.91 -4.15 1.82
N PRO A 122 9.62 -3.77 1.96
CA PRO A 122 8.89 -4.06 3.18
C PRO A 122 8.86 -5.58 3.37
N LYS A 123 9.21 -6.05 4.57
CA LYS A 123 9.16 -7.49 4.87
C LYS A 123 7.72 -8.00 4.94
N ILE A 124 6.79 -7.12 5.26
CA ILE A 124 5.37 -7.42 5.41
C ILE A 124 4.51 -6.27 4.89
N MET A 125 3.37 -6.62 4.29
CA MET A 125 2.37 -5.67 3.83
C MET A 125 0.95 -6.25 3.97
N GLY A 126 -0.03 -5.41 4.27
CA GLY A 126 -1.43 -5.73 4.10
C GLY A 126 -1.83 -5.64 2.63
N ILE A 127 -2.77 -6.50 2.22
CA ILE A 127 -3.36 -6.52 0.88
C ILE A 127 -4.85 -6.80 0.99
N ASP A 128 -5.64 -6.12 0.17
CA ASP A 128 -7.06 -6.38 -0.02
C ASP A 128 -7.49 -5.96 -1.43
N CYS A 129 -8.70 -6.31 -1.86
CA CYS A 129 -9.24 -5.75 -3.11
C CYS A 129 -10.77 -5.59 -3.11
N GLU A 130 -11.23 -4.70 -3.98
CA GLU A 130 -12.65 -4.54 -4.29
C GLU A 130 -12.95 -4.94 -5.73
N ALA A 131 -14.12 -5.55 -5.94
CA ALA A 131 -14.54 -6.10 -7.22
C ALA A 131 -15.82 -5.48 -7.75
N GLY A 132 -15.88 -5.37 -9.08
CA GLY A 132 -17.06 -4.99 -9.85
C GLY A 132 -17.54 -6.16 -10.72
N PHE A 133 -18.77 -6.11 -11.21
CA PHE A 133 -19.34 -7.12 -12.09
C PHE A 133 -19.22 -6.68 -13.56
N ILE A 134 -18.09 -7.05 -14.18
CA ILE A 134 -17.70 -6.60 -15.52
C ILE A 134 -17.73 -7.80 -16.48
N ASP A 135 -18.47 -7.69 -17.57
CA ASP A 135 -18.64 -8.74 -18.59
C ASP A 135 -19.13 -10.08 -18.03
N GLY A 136 -20.10 -10.04 -17.11
CA GLY A 136 -20.68 -11.25 -16.54
C GLY A 136 -19.82 -11.94 -15.47
N LYS A 137 -18.71 -11.33 -15.04
CA LYS A 137 -17.82 -11.88 -14.01
C LYS A 137 -17.41 -10.82 -12.99
N GLN A 138 -17.16 -11.25 -11.75
CA GLN A 138 -16.51 -10.38 -10.78
C GLN A 138 -15.03 -10.20 -11.15
N LYS A 139 -14.63 -8.96 -11.41
CA LYS A 139 -13.26 -8.54 -11.77
C LYS A 139 -12.77 -7.51 -10.77
N ILE A 140 -11.48 -7.53 -10.46
CA ILE A 140 -10.87 -6.53 -9.59
C ILE A 140 -11.03 -5.12 -10.19
N THR A 141 -11.41 -4.17 -9.35
CA THR A 141 -11.56 -2.75 -9.72
C THR A 141 -10.66 -1.85 -8.90
N VAL A 142 -10.34 -2.26 -7.68
CA VAL A 142 -9.44 -1.54 -6.77
C VAL A 142 -8.55 -2.56 -6.08
N LEU A 143 -7.26 -2.29 -6.02
CA LEU A 143 -6.30 -3.05 -5.22
C LEU A 143 -5.79 -2.17 -4.09
N GLN A 144 -5.76 -2.66 -2.85
CA GLN A 144 -5.23 -1.88 -1.73
C GLN A 144 -4.01 -2.54 -1.13
N LEU A 145 -3.03 -1.72 -0.76
CA LEU A 145 -1.77 -2.16 -0.18
C LEU A 145 -1.51 -1.35 1.09
N ALA A 146 -1.06 -2.00 2.16
CA ALA A 146 -0.76 -1.36 3.43
C ALA A 146 0.62 -1.75 3.92
N THR A 147 1.37 -0.81 4.47
CA THR A 147 2.64 -1.02 5.17
C THR A 147 2.62 -0.14 6.43
N THR A 148 3.62 -0.27 7.30
CA THR A 148 3.76 0.57 8.50
C THR A 148 3.79 2.06 8.16
N ASP A 149 4.38 2.43 7.02
CA ASP A 149 4.62 3.82 6.62
C ASP A 149 3.70 4.33 5.51
N TRP A 150 2.95 3.44 4.86
CA TRP A 150 2.25 3.78 3.62
C TRP A 150 1.02 2.92 3.37
N LEU A 151 -0.08 3.54 2.92
CA LEU A 151 -1.22 2.84 2.33
C LEU A 151 -1.34 3.24 0.87
N CYS A 152 -1.91 2.38 0.06
CA CYS A 152 -2.13 2.63 -1.35
C CYS A 152 -3.48 2.13 -1.77
N LEU A 153 -4.08 2.86 -2.72
CA LEU A 153 -5.24 2.45 -3.46
C LEU A 153 -4.88 2.50 -4.94
N ILE A 154 -4.86 1.37 -5.62
CA ILE A 154 -4.61 1.31 -7.06
C ILE A 154 -5.97 1.15 -7.74
N ASP A 155 -6.36 2.15 -8.51
CA ASP A 155 -7.62 2.15 -9.25
C ASP A 155 -7.48 1.34 -10.55
N ILE A 156 -7.54 0.00 -10.41
CA ILE A 156 -7.45 -0.92 -11.54
C ILE A 156 -8.53 -0.62 -12.59
N GLY A 157 -9.73 -0.21 -12.17
CA GLY A 157 -10.81 0.18 -13.09
C GLY A 157 -10.41 1.29 -14.06
N MET A 158 -9.69 2.32 -13.59
CA MET A 158 -9.21 3.41 -14.44
C MET A 158 -7.93 3.09 -15.24
N LEU A 159 -7.15 2.12 -14.79
CA LEU A 159 -5.80 1.85 -15.30
C LEU A 159 -5.73 0.65 -16.22
N ALA A 160 -6.62 -0.33 -16.07
CA ALA A 160 -6.40 -1.65 -16.65
C ALA A 160 -6.16 -1.62 -18.17
N ASP A 161 -6.81 -0.73 -18.92
CA ASP A 161 -6.66 -0.61 -20.37
C ASP A 161 -5.57 0.41 -20.79
N LYS A 162 -4.90 1.05 -19.82
CA LYS A 162 -3.80 2.00 -20.04
C LYS A 162 -2.41 1.37 -19.94
N TYR A 163 -2.32 0.12 -19.49
CA TYR A 163 -1.07 -0.61 -19.36
C TYR A 163 -1.12 -1.87 -20.20
N SER A 164 0.03 -2.24 -20.75
CA SER A 164 0.23 -3.54 -21.38
C SER A 164 0.23 -4.68 -20.35
N ASP A 165 -0.05 -5.89 -20.81
CA ASP A 165 0.04 -7.12 -20.01
C ASP A 165 1.41 -7.26 -19.34
N ASN A 166 2.50 -6.90 -20.03
CA ASN A 166 3.85 -6.94 -19.47
C ASN A 166 4.02 -5.97 -18.29
N GLN A 167 3.44 -4.76 -18.36
CA GLN A 167 3.52 -3.82 -17.25
C GLN A 167 2.70 -4.30 -16.04
N TRP A 168 1.51 -4.86 -16.27
CA TRP A 168 0.73 -5.48 -15.19
C TRP A 168 1.46 -6.68 -14.59
N LYS A 169 2.07 -7.52 -15.43
CA LYS A 169 2.90 -8.64 -14.97
C LYS A 169 4.03 -8.13 -14.08
N THR A 170 4.83 -7.17 -14.54
CA THR A 170 5.88 -6.57 -13.73
C THR A 170 5.34 -5.98 -12.43
N PHE A 171 4.19 -5.30 -12.47
CA PHE A 171 3.56 -4.73 -11.28
C PHE A 171 3.23 -5.79 -10.23
N PHE A 172 2.51 -6.84 -10.64
CA PHE A 172 2.16 -7.94 -9.75
C PHE A 172 3.38 -8.79 -9.36
N GLU A 173 4.45 -8.83 -10.16
CA GLU A 173 5.69 -9.50 -9.78
C GLU A 173 6.36 -8.87 -8.56
N HIS A 174 6.31 -7.53 -8.47
CA HIS A 174 6.86 -6.78 -7.34
C HIS A 174 5.99 -6.91 -6.09
N ILE A 175 4.66 -6.77 -6.23
CA ILE A 175 3.74 -6.95 -5.09
C ILE A 175 3.85 -8.37 -4.54
N PHE A 176 3.94 -9.35 -5.44
CA PHE A 176 4.02 -10.76 -5.07
C PHE A 176 5.47 -11.27 -4.91
N HIS A 177 6.44 -10.37 -4.72
CA HIS A 177 7.85 -10.72 -4.59
C HIS A 177 8.10 -11.72 -3.44
N PRO A 178 8.96 -12.74 -3.60
CA PRO A 178 9.11 -13.80 -2.59
C PRO A 178 9.56 -13.31 -1.21
N ASP A 179 10.28 -12.19 -1.13
CA ASP A 179 10.77 -11.67 0.16
C ASP A 179 9.74 -10.86 0.95
N ILE A 180 8.55 -10.62 0.38
CA ILE A 180 7.49 -9.81 0.99
C ILE A 180 6.37 -10.73 1.47
N ILE A 181 6.03 -10.68 2.76
CA ILE A 181 4.86 -11.37 3.31
C ILE A 181 3.64 -10.49 3.07
N ARG A 182 2.59 -11.04 2.45
CA ARG A 182 1.33 -10.34 2.24
C ARG A 182 0.31 -10.83 3.26
N VAL A 183 -0.42 -9.94 3.92
CA VAL A 183 -1.45 -10.27 4.89
C VAL A 183 -2.80 -9.83 4.35
N GLY A 184 -3.72 -10.77 4.17
CA GLY A 184 -5.08 -10.49 3.69
C GLY A 184 -6.14 -11.28 4.45
N PHE A 185 -7.41 -11.01 4.15
CA PHE A 185 -8.55 -11.71 4.74
C PHE A 185 -9.38 -12.39 3.65
N SER A 186 -9.31 -13.73 3.55
CA SER A 186 -9.99 -14.52 2.50
C SER A 186 -9.46 -14.32 1.07
N PHE A 187 -8.13 -14.27 0.93
CA PHE A 187 -7.42 -13.97 -0.33
C PHE A 187 -7.76 -14.86 -1.55
N SER A 188 -8.36 -16.03 -1.36
CA SER A 188 -8.76 -16.89 -2.47
C SER A 188 -9.82 -16.23 -3.38
N SER A 189 -10.70 -15.39 -2.83
CA SER A 189 -11.66 -14.62 -3.63
C SER A 189 -10.95 -13.51 -4.42
N ASP A 190 -10.06 -12.77 -3.76
CA ASP A 190 -9.25 -11.72 -4.36
C ASP A 190 -8.43 -12.22 -5.55
N TYR A 191 -7.82 -13.39 -5.37
CA TYR A 191 -7.11 -14.10 -6.44
C TYR A 191 -7.98 -14.28 -7.69
N ASN A 192 -9.23 -14.73 -7.52
CA ASN A 192 -10.14 -14.93 -8.65
C ASN A 192 -10.50 -13.59 -9.32
N TYR A 193 -10.69 -12.53 -8.55
CA TYR A 193 -10.97 -11.20 -9.11
C TYR A 193 -9.81 -10.67 -9.96
N ILE A 194 -8.57 -10.89 -9.50
CA ILE A 194 -7.36 -10.53 -10.25
C ILE A 194 -7.26 -11.34 -11.54
N CYS A 195 -7.37 -12.67 -11.46
CA CYS A 195 -7.27 -13.56 -12.62
C CYS A 195 -8.40 -13.36 -13.64
N ASN A 196 -9.60 -13.00 -13.18
CA ASN A 196 -10.71 -12.66 -14.08
C ASN A 196 -10.47 -11.35 -14.85
N ARG A 197 -9.71 -10.39 -14.29
CA ARG A 197 -9.32 -9.16 -15.00
C ARG A 197 -8.08 -9.35 -15.87
N PHE A 198 -7.12 -10.15 -15.38
CA PHE A 198 -5.81 -10.37 -16.01
C PHE A 198 -5.50 -11.87 -16.10
N PRO A 199 -6.10 -12.61 -17.05
CA PRO A 199 -5.93 -14.07 -17.14
C PRO A 199 -4.47 -14.51 -17.31
N PHE A 200 -3.64 -13.71 -17.96
CA PHE A 200 -2.21 -13.98 -18.15
C PHE A 200 -1.39 -14.02 -16.83
N LEU A 201 -1.95 -13.54 -15.71
CA LEU A 201 -1.29 -13.60 -14.39
C LEU A 201 -1.52 -14.91 -13.65
N GLN A 202 -2.43 -15.78 -14.11
CA GLN A 202 -2.88 -16.94 -13.35
C GLN A 202 -1.73 -17.86 -12.93
N SER A 203 -0.85 -18.21 -13.87
CA SER A 203 0.33 -19.07 -13.60
C SER A 203 1.29 -18.42 -12.61
N MET A 204 1.61 -17.13 -12.81
CA MET A 204 2.51 -16.36 -11.96
C MET A 204 1.99 -16.24 -10.53
N LEU A 205 0.70 -15.95 -10.35
CA LEU A 205 0.11 -15.77 -9.03
C LEU A 205 -0.01 -17.10 -8.29
N HIS A 206 -0.37 -18.20 -8.98
CA HIS A 206 -0.44 -19.53 -8.37
C HIS A 206 0.91 -19.99 -7.78
N GLU A 207 2.02 -19.65 -8.42
CA GLU A 207 3.35 -19.96 -7.88
C GLU A 207 3.68 -19.14 -6.62
N LYS A 208 3.14 -17.91 -6.55
CA LYS A 208 3.47 -16.89 -5.53
C LYS A 208 2.45 -16.80 -4.39
N GLU A 209 1.36 -17.56 -4.41
CA GLU A 209 0.38 -17.68 -3.31
C GLU A 209 1.03 -18.07 -1.98
N ARG A 210 2.18 -18.75 -2.02
CA ARG A 210 2.93 -19.24 -0.85
C ARG A 210 3.32 -18.18 0.17
N ASN A 211 3.36 -16.91 -0.22
CA ASN A 211 3.77 -15.80 0.65
C ASN A 211 2.60 -14.89 1.02
N VAL A 212 1.38 -15.38 0.86
CA VAL A 212 0.17 -14.73 1.35
C VAL A 212 -0.29 -15.44 2.63
N LEU A 213 -0.27 -14.70 3.72
CA LEU A 213 -0.85 -15.07 5.01
C LEU A 213 -2.32 -14.69 5.02
N CYS A 214 -3.18 -15.69 5.16
CA CYS A 214 -4.63 -15.48 5.24
C CYS A 214 -5.08 -15.49 6.70
N LEU A 215 -5.53 -14.34 7.20
CA LEU A 215 -6.03 -14.22 8.57
C LEU A 215 -7.21 -15.17 8.85
N GLN A 216 -8.11 -15.36 7.87
CA GLN A 216 -9.20 -16.31 8.01
C GLN A 216 -8.69 -17.75 8.21
N LYS A 217 -7.58 -18.13 7.54
CA LYS A 217 -6.96 -19.44 7.77
C LYS A 217 -6.36 -19.52 9.17
N LEU A 218 -5.63 -18.49 9.61
CA LEU A 218 -5.05 -18.42 10.95
C LEU A 218 -6.10 -18.67 12.04
N MET A 219 -7.27 -18.05 11.91
CA MET A 219 -8.36 -18.19 12.89
C MET A 219 -9.06 -19.54 12.85
N ASN A 220 -9.10 -20.20 11.68
CA ASN A 220 -9.73 -21.51 11.51
C ASN A 220 -8.77 -22.68 11.83
N GLN A 221 -7.53 -22.42 12.22
CA GLN A 221 -6.57 -23.47 12.59
C GLN A 221 -6.89 -24.00 14.00
N ASN A 222 -7.61 -25.13 14.07
CA ASN A 222 -7.90 -25.82 15.33
C ASN A 222 -6.65 -26.10 16.18
N ARG A 223 -5.49 -26.28 15.53
CA ARG A 223 -4.21 -26.52 16.18
C ARG A 223 -3.79 -25.42 17.16
N PHE A 224 -4.18 -24.16 16.92
CA PHE A 224 -3.74 -23.01 17.71
C PHE A 224 -4.87 -22.38 18.54
N ASN A 225 -6.04 -23.03 18.60
CA ASN A 225 -7.21 -22.49 19.30
C ASN A 225 -6.91 -22.23 20.78
N ASN A 226 -6.10 -23.07 21.43
CA ASN A 226 -5.75 -22.90 22.84
C ASN A 226 -4.91 -21.63 23.03
N GLU A 227 -3.90 -21.41 22.20
CA GLU A 227 -3.05 -20.24 22.21
C GLU A 227 -3.87 -18.97 21.98
N PHE A 228 -4.76 -18.98 20.98
CA PHE A 228 -5.69 -17.88 20.69
C PHE A 228 -6.63 -17.60 21.87
N ASN A 229 -7.31 -18.62 22.39
CA ASN A 229 -8.25 -18.51 23.52
C ASN A 229 -7.56 -18.07 24.82
N SER A 230 -6.24 -18.27 24.92
CA SER A 230 -5.46 -17.84 26.06
C SER A 230 -5.08 -16.34 26.03
N ILE A 231 -5.19 -15.69 24.87
CA ILE A 231 -4.85 -14.27 24.65
C ILE A 231 -6.13 -13.44 24.45
N PHE A 232 -7.09 -14.00 23.74
CA PHE A 232 -8.33 -13.34 23.38
C PHE A 232 -9.52 -13.94 24.13
N LYS A 233 -10.45 -13.11 24.57
CA LYS A 233 -11.63 -13.55 25.34
C LYS A 233 -12.60 -14.29 24.39
N LYS A 234 -12.66 -15.63 24.49
CA LYS A 234 -13.68 -16.60 23.98
C LYS A 234 -14.12 -16.48 22.50
N ASP A 235 -13.96 -17.60 21.76
CA ASP A 235 -14.49 -17.90 20.40
C ASP A 235 -14.30 -16.88 19.27
N ILE A 236 -13.14 -16.20 19.21
CA ILE A 236 -12.68 -15.65 17.91
C ILE A 236 -12.50 -16.79 16.88
N ALA A 237 -12.30 -18.03 17.35
CA ALA A 237 -11.94 -19.22 16.58
C ALA A 237 -13.04 -19.80 15.66
N THR A 238 -14.21 -19.17 15.51
CA THR A 238 -15.22 -19.67 14.55
C THR A 238 -15.84 -18.55 13.71
N ASN A 239 -15.59 -18.59 12.40
CA ASN A 239 -16.30 -17.81 11.37
C ASN A 239 -16.29 -16.28 11.56
N CYS A 240 -15.18 -15.74 12.08
CA CYS A 240 -15.02 -14.33 12.38
C CYS A 240 -14.55 -13.53 11.13
N GLY A 241 -15.38 -12.59 10.65
CA GLY A 241 -15.02 -11.67 9.56
C GLY A 241 -13.94 -10.64 9.95
N LEU A 242 -13.30 -9.99 8.97
CA LEU A 242 -12.25 -8.98 9.19
C LEU A 242 -12.68 -7.90 10.20
N ALA A 243 -13.90 -7.36 10.06
CA ALA A 243 -14.44 -6.35 10.97
C ALA A 243 -14.60 -6.83 12.42
N THR A 244 -14.94 -8.10 12.61
CA THR A 244 -15.04 -8.68 13.95
C THR A 244 -13.64 -8.85 14.55
N LEU A 245 -12.66 -9.30 13.76
CA LEU A 245 -11.26 -9.34 14.20
C LEU A 245 -10.72 -7.96 14.54
N ALA A 246 -10.99 -6.93 13.73
CA ALA A 246 -10.57 -5.56 14.02
C ALA A 246 -11.14 -5.06 15.34
N LYS A 247 -12.41 -5.41 15.65
CA LYS A 247 -13.03 -5.05 16.92
C LYS A 247 -12.39 -5.78 18.11
N GLU A 248 -12.21 -7.10 18.01
CA GLU A 248 -11.69 -7.90 19.13
C GLU A 248 -10.19 -7.69 19.38
N VAL A 249 -9.40 -7.53 18.31
CA VAL A 249 -7.93 -7.45 18.39
C VAL A 249 -7.45 -6.00 18.55
N LEU A 250 -8.08 -5.06 17.85
CA LEU A 250 -7.64 -3.65 17.80
C LEU A 250 -8.58 -2.70 18.55
N GLY A 251 -9.79 -3.12 18.92
CA GLY A 251 -10.82 -2.23 19.46
C GLY A 251 -11.41 -1.29 18.41
N ILE A 252 -11.25 -1.60 17.12
CA ILE A 252 -11.66 -0.74 16.00
C ILE A 252 -12.98 -1.23 15.42
N THR A 253 -13.94 -0.31 15.22
CA THR A 253 -15.18 -0.61 14.50
C THR A 253 -15.02 -0.23 13.03
N MET A 254 -15.08 -1.22 12.14
CA MET A 254 -14.98 -1.03 10.69
C MET A 254 -16.36 -0.67 10.08
N ASN A 255 -16.35 0.19 9.05
CA ASN A 255 -17.58 0.64 8.40
C ASN A 255 -18.01 -0.31 7.28
N LYS A 256 -18.88 -1.28 7.55
CA LYS A 256 -19.33 -2.26 6.54
C LYS A 256 -20.25 -1.73 5.44
N LYS A 257 -20.72 -0.47 5.53
CA LYS A 257 -21.73 0.06 4.59
C LYS A 257 -21.24 0.14 3.14
N LEU A 258 -19.93 0.19 2.95
CA LEU A 258 -19.32 0.42 1.65
C LEU A 258 -18.90 -0.86 0.93
N GLN A 259 -18.95 -2.01 1.61
CA GLN A 259 -18.58 -3.33 1.10
C GLN A 259 -19.33 -3.71 -0.19
N SER A 260 -20.61 -3.33 -0.29
CA SER A 260 -21.49 -3.64 -1.44
C SER A 260 -21.83 -2.42 -2.30
N THR A 261 -20.94 -1.41 -2.33
CA THR A 261 -21.13 -0.25 -3.20
C THR A 261 -20.76 -0.57 -4.64
N ASN A 262 -21.18 0.31 -5.57
CA ASN A 262 -20.75 0.21 -6.96
C ASN A 262 -19.26 0.61 -7.08
N TRP A 263 -18.39 -0.39 -7.05
CA TRP A 263 -16.94 -0.26 -7.22
C TRP A 263 -16.49 -0.07 -8.67
N GLU A 264 -17.40 -0.08 -9.64
CA GLU A 264 -17.15 0.26 -11.05
C GLU A 264 -17.37 1.75 -11.33
N LYS A 265 -18.20 2.42 -10.50
CA LYS A 265 -18.48 3.84 -10.65
C LYS A 265 -17.21 4.67 -10.49
N ARG A 266 -16.98 5.60 -11.41
CA ARG A 266 -15.90 6.59 -11.35
C ARG A 266 -16.43 8.02 -11.45
N PRO A 267 -15.76 9.00 -10.79
CA PRO A 267 -14.64 8.80 -9.85
C PRO A 267 -15.08 8.07 -8.58
N LEU A 268 -14.14 7.37 -7.91
CA LEU A 268 -14.41 6.79 -6.59
C LEU A 268 -14.71 7.92 -5.59
N THR A 269 -15.69 7.72 -4.73
CA THR A 269 -15.98 8.67 -3.64
C THR A 269 -14.88 8.64 -2.58
N ASP A 270 -14.75 9.71 -1.81
CA ASP A 270 -13.78 9.77 -0.70
C ASP A 270 -14.05 8.70 0.36
N ASP A 271 -15.32 8.40 0.62
CA ASP A 271 -15.73 7.34 1.54
C ASP A 271 -15.29 5.96 1.04
N GLN A 272 -15.49 5.66 -0.25
CA GLN A 272 -14.98 4.43 -0.88
C GLN A 272 -13.46 4.34 -0.78
N LYS A 273 -12.74 5.43 -1.05
CA LYS A 273 -11.27 5.47 -0.95
C LYS A 273 -10.80 5.16 0.48
N ILE A 274 -11.42 5.79 1.49
CA ILE A 274 -11.07 5.62 2.91
C ILE A 274 -11.38 4.19 3.37
N TYR A 275 -12.54 3.66 2.98
CA TYR A 275 -12.94 2.30 3.30
C TYR A 275 -11.95 1.28 2.75
N ALA A 276 -11.69 1.35 1.44
CA ALA A 276 -10.80 0.42 0.75
C ALA A 276 -9.41 0.34 1.41
N VAL A 277 -8.76 1.48 1.69
CA VAL A 277 -7.42 1.44 2.32
C VAL A 277 -7.47 0.99 3.79
N ALA A 278 -8.60 1.17 4.47
CA ALA A 278 -8.78 0.75 5.85
C ALA A 278 -8.81 -0.79 5.96
N ASP A 279 -9.36 -1.50 4.98
CA ASP A 279 -9.44 -2.96 5.02
C ASP A 279 -8.05 -3.62 4.91
N ALA A 280 -7.21 -3.17 3.97
CA ALA A 280 -5.81 -3.62 3.89
C ALA A 280 -5.00 -3.26 5.15
N LEU A 281 -5.20 -2.06 5.72
CA LEU A 281 -4.53 -1.66 6.97
C LEU A 281 -5.00 -2.51 8.15
N ALA A 282 -6.30 -2.80 8.26
CA ALA A 282 -6.85 -3.65 9.31
C ALA A 282 -6.17 -5.03 9.28
N ALA A 283 -6.08 -5.64 8.09
CA ALA A 283 -5.42 -6.93 7.93
C ALA A 283 -3.98 -6.92 8.47
N LEU A 284 -3.17 -5.92 8.09
CA LEU A 284 -1.81 -5.77 8.57
C LEU A 284 -1.75 -5.62 10.10
N LEU A 285 -2.50 -4.68 10.67
CA LEU A 285 -2.46 -4.38 12.10
C LEU A 285 -2.97 -5.53 12.97
N ILE A 286 -4.01 -6.23 12.52
CA ILE A 286 -4.53 -7.42 13.20
C ILE A 286 -3.42 -8.47 13.29
N TYR A 287 -2.74 -8.74 12.17
CA TYR A 287 -1.64 -9.70 12.16
C TYR A 287 -0.51 -9.27 13.10
N GLU A 288 -0.01 -8.04 12.97
CA GLU A 288 1.09 -7.53 13.81
C GLU A 288 0.75 -7.62 15.30
N ARG A 289 -0.51 -7.33 15.66
CA ARG A 289 -0.99 -7.40 17.04
C ARG A 289 -1.06 -8.84 17.54
N ILE A 290 -1.63 -9.76 16.76
CA ILE A 290 -1.69 -11.20 17.09
C ILE A 290 -0.27 -11.75 17.26
N GLU A 291 0.61 -11.48 16.28
CA GLU A 291 1.98 -11.95 16.27
C GLU A 291 2.75 -11.45 17.50
N THR A 292 2.62 -10.17 17.84
CA THR A 292 3.22 -9.57 19.03
C THR A 292 2.76 -10.27 20.31
N LEU A 293 1.46 -10.48 20.48
CA LEU A 293 0.89 -11.09 21.69
C LEU A 293 1.32 -12.56 21.82
N LEU A 294 1.34 -13.30 20.71
CA LEU A 294 1.80 -14.69 20.70
C LEU A 294 3.30 -14.79 21.01
N LYS A 295 4.15 -13.92 20.43
CA LYS A 295 5.59 -13.86 20.72
C LYS A 295 5.85 -13.54 22.20
N GLN A 296 5.10 -12.61 22.78
CA GLN A 296 5.20 -12.25 24.19
C GLN A 296 4.87 -13.41 25.13
N LYS A 297 3.89 -14.24 24.76
CA LYS A 297 3.43 -15.34 25.62
C LYS A 297 4.16 -16.66 25.40
N PHE A 298 4.51 -16.99 24.15
CA PHE A 298 5.02 -18.30 23.75
C PHE A 298 6.44 -18.27 23.15
N GLY A 299 7.02 -17.07 22.96
CA GLY A 299 8.34 -16.89 22.36
C GLY A 299 8.31 -17.10 20.83
N ASN A 300 8.57 -18.33 20.38
CA ASN A 300 8.71 -18.63 18.94
C ASN A 300 7.36 -19.00 18.30
N VAL A 301 6.94 -18.22 17.30
CA VAL A 301 5.64 -18.36 16.62
C VAL A 301 5.74 -18.84 15.16
N LYS A 302 6.93 -19.24 14.68
CA LYS A 302 7.16 -19.62 13.27
C LYS A 302 6.24 -20.74 12.78
N ALA A 303 5.90 -21.70 13.65
CA ALA A 303 4.99 -22.78 13.28
C ALA A 303 3.56 -22.28 13.00
N MET A 304 3.12 -21.24 13.73
CA MET A 304 1.83 -20.57 13.50
C MET A 304 1.86 -19.77 12.21
N GLU A 305 2.91 -18.95 12.01
CA GLU A 305 3.10 -18.21 10.75
C GLU A 305 3.05 -19.16 9.55
N LYS A 306 3.80 -20.28 9.59
CA LYS A 306 3.86 -21.27 8.51
C LYS A 306 2.50 -21.90 8.18
N ALA A 307 1.65 -22.11 9.18
CA ALA A 307 0.34 -22.73 8.99
C ALA A 307 -0.67 -21.82 8.29
N CYS A 308 -0.38 -20.51 8.20
CA CYS A 308 -1.34 -19.50 7.75
C CYS A 308 -1.08 -19.04 6.32
N TYR A 309 0.08 -19.40 5.77
CA TYR A 309 0.33 -19.23 4.36
C TYR A 309 -0.64 -20.06 3.53
N LEU A 310 -1.06 -19.52 2.39
CA LEU A 310 -1.77 -20.31 1.40
C LEU A 310 -0.83 -21.44 0.92
N GLN A 311 -1.19 -22.68 1.27
CA GLN A 311 -0.52 -23.87 0.78
C GLN A 311 -1.07 -24.25 -0.60
N LYS A 312 -0.20 -24.78 -1.47
CA LYS A 312 -0.65 -25.43 -2.71
C LYS A 312 -1.59 -26.57 -2.31
N LYS A 313 -2.79 -26.59 -2.90
CA LYS A 313 -3.61 -27.81 -2.94
C LYS A 313 -2.93 -28.83 -3.84
#